data_AF-A0A2D4JXB5-F1
#
_entry.id   AF-A0A2D4JXB5-F1
#
_cell.length_a   1.000
_cell.length_b   1.000
_cell.length_c   1.000
_cell.angle_alpha   90.00
_cell.angle_beta   90.00
_cell.angle_gamma   90.00
#
_symmetry.space_group_name_H-M   'P 1'
#
loop_
_entity.id
_entity.type
_entity.pdbx_description
1 polymer ?
#
loop_
_entity_poly.entity_id
_entity_poly.type
_entity_poly.pdbx_seq_one_letter_code
_entity_poly.pdbx_strand_id
1 'polypeptide(L)'
;SPLTTDQIFIQLEKIWNTSLQTNKEPIGILTSNHRNSWAKAYNNLIKDKTNKESVRTIEKSIFTVCLDAPIPRVSDDVYKSRVAAQMLHGGGSRWNSGNRWFDKTLQFIVAEDGSCGLVYEHAPSEGPPIVALLDHIVEYT
;
A
#
# COMPACT_ATOMS: atom_id res chain seq x y z
N SER A 1 21.48 -9.36 -11.24
CA SER A 1 21.77 -8.57 -10.03
C SER A 1 20.57 -7.69 -9.71
N PRO A 2 20.29 -7.38 -8.44
CA PRO A 2 19.25 -6.42 -8.08
C PRO A 2 19.57 -5.02 -8.64
N LEU A 3 18.54 -4.21 -8.83
CA LEU A 3 18.71 -2.79 -9.16
C LEU A 3 19.33 -2.06 -7.95
N THR A 4 20.14 -1.05 -8.24
CA THR A 4 20.69 -0.14 -7.22
C THR A 4 19.64 0.88 -6.74
N THR A 5 19.90 1.55 -5.62
CA THR A 5 19.02 2.62 -5.09
C THR A 5 18.76 3.71 -6.12
N ASP A 6 19.79 4.18 -6.82
CA ASP A 6 19.64 5.22 -7.87
C ASP A 6 18.74 4.75 -9.02
N GLN A 7 18.90 3.49 -9.43
CA GLN A 7 18.07 2.92 -10.48
C GLN A 7 16.62 2.76 -10.02
N ILE A 8 16.37 2.34 -8.77
CA ILE A 8 15.02 2.26 -8.20
C ILE A 8 14.40 3.65 -8.11
N PHE A 9 15.16 4.66 -7.64
CA PHE A 9 14.70 6.04 -7.55
C PHE A 9 14.23 6.57 -8.91
N ILE A 10 15.02 6.38 -9.97
CA ILE A 10 14.65 6.78 -11.33
C ILE A 10 13.34 6.10 -11.78
N GLN A 11 13.13 4.84 -11.40
CA GLN A 11 11.89 4.13 -11.74
C GLN A 11 10.68 4.64 -10.92
N LEU A 12 10.88 4.98 -9.65
CA LEU A 12 9.85 5.60 -8.81
C LEU A 12 9.45 6.98 -9.32
N GLU A 13 10.42 7.79 -9.76
CA GLU A 13 10.16 9.10 -10.38
C GLU A 13 9.31 8.96 -11.65
N LYS A 14 9.59 7.96 -12.50
CA LYS A 14 8.77 7.66 -13.67
C LYS A 14 7.35 7.26 -13.26
N ILE A 15 7.20 6.38 -12.26
CA ILE A 15 5.90 5.94 -11.76
C ILE A 15 5.09 7.16 -11.29
N TRP A 16 5.68 8.01 -10.45
CA TRP A 16 5.07 9.24 -9.93
C TRP A 16 4.57 10.15 -11.07
N ASN A 17 5.42 10.40 -12.07
CA ASN A 17 5.07 11.25 -13.22
C ASN A 17 3.95 10.66 -14.08
N THR A 18 3.76 9.34 -14.09
CA THR A 18 2.66 8.67 -14.80
C THR A 18 1.35 8.60 -14.01
N SER A 19 1.36 8.92 -12.71
CA SER A 19 0.21 8.81 -11.81
C SER A 19 -0.18 10.13 -11.14
N LEU A 20 0.15 11.28 -11.74
CA LEU A 20 -0.17 12.61 -11.21
C LEU A 20 -1.68 12.88 -11.12
N GLN A 21 -2.50 12.17 -11.89
CA GLN A 21 -3.95 12.34 -11.88
C GLN A 21 -4.59 11.50 -10.78
N THR A 22 -5.38 12.14 -9.92
CA THR A 22 -6.17 11.49 -8.85
C THR A 22 -7.60 11.12 -9.30
N ASN A 23 -7.84 11.05 -10.61
CA ASN A 23 -9.17 10.83 -11.22
C ASN A 23 -9.46 9.34 -11.53
N LYS A 24 -8.66 8.42 -11.00
CA LYS A 24 -8.85 6.98 -11.20
C LYS A 24 -9.72 6.41 -10.09
N GLU A 25 -10.57 5.46 -10.46
CA GLU A 25 -11.36 4.72 -9.48
C GLU A 25 -10.45 3.93 -8.53
N PRO A 26 -10.63 4.02 -7.21
CA PRO A 26 -9.74 3.40 -6.22
C PRO A 26 -10.01 1.90 -6.06
N ILE A 27 -9.74 1.10 -7.10
CA ILE A 27 -10.04 -0.35 -7.14
C ILE A 27 -9.47 -1.11 -5.93
N GLY A 28 -8.32 -0.68 -5.42
CA GLY A 28 -7.70 -1.25 -4.23
C GLY A 28 -8.58 -1.26 -2.98
N ILE A 29 -9.49 -0.28 -2.84
CA ILE A 29 -10.40 -0.18 -1.68
C ILE A 29 -11.36 -1.38 -1.59
N LEU A 30 -11.61 -2.09 -2.68
CA LEU A 30 -12.47 -3.28 -2.67
C LEU A 30 -11.93 -4.38 -1.75
N THR A 31 -10.61 -4.44 -1.59
CA THR A 31 -9.93 -5.41 -0.71
C THR A 31 -10.18 -5.16 0.78
N SER A 32 -10.66 -3.96 1.16
CA SER A 32 -10.99 -3.63 2.56
C SER A 32 -12.40 -4.07 2.97
N ASN A 33 -13.19 -4.64 2.05
CA ASN A 33 -14.56 -5.00 2.31
C ASN A 33 -14.67 -6.34 3.05
N HIS A 34 -15.86 -6.64 3.59
CA HIS A 34 -16.16 -7.95 4.15
C HIS A 34 -15.82 -9.07 3.15
N ARG A 35 -15.15 -10.14 3.60
CA ARG A 35 -14.58 -11.19 2.74
C ARG A 35 -15.57 -11.79 1.75
N ASN A 36 -16.84 -11.99 2.14
CA ASN A 36 -17.87 -12.50 1.23
C ASN A 36 -18.25 -11.49 0.13
N SER A 37 -18.27 -10.20 0.45
CA SER A 37 -18.55 -9.12 -0.51
C SER A 37 -17.37 -8.95 -1.44
N TRP A 38 -16.15 -8.96 -0.89
CA TRP A 38 -14.93 -8.89 -1.68
C TRP A 38 -14.81 -10.08 -2.63
N ALA A 39 -15.05 -11.32 -2.18
CA ALA A 39 -14.98 -12.50 -3.05
C ALA A 39 -15.91 -12.40 -4.28
N LYS A 40 -17.13 -11.86 -4.10
CA LYS A 40 -18.06 -11.61 -5.21
C LYS A 40 -17.53 -10.53 -6.16
N ALA A 41 -17.03 -9.42 -5.61
CA ALA A 41 -16.46 -8.32 -6.39
C ALA A 41 -15.19 -8.74 -7.15
N TYR A 42 -14.28 -9.47 -6.51
CA TYR A 42 -13.08 -10.05 -7.11
C TYR A 42 -13.42 -10.94 -8.30
N ASN A 43 -14.35 -11.88 -8.12
CA ASN A 43 -14.79 -12.76 -9.20
C ASN A 43 -15.37 -12.01 -10.40
N ASN A 44 -15.96 -10.83 -10.18
CA ASN A 44 -16.42 -9.98 -11.27
C ASN A 44 -15.27 -9.17 -11.89
N LEU A 45 -14.37 -8.63 -11.06
CA LEU A 45 -13.21 -7.83 -11.47
C LEU A 45 -12.31 -8.61 -12.44
N ILE A 46 -12.03 -9.89 -12.15
CA ILE A 46 -11.12 -10.74 -12.95
C ILE A 46 -11.75 -11.32 -14.23
N LYS A 47 -13.01 -11.00 -14.55
CA LYS A 47 -13.63 -11.42 -15.82
C LYS A 47 -13.04 -10.67 -17.01
N ASP A 48 -12.68 -9.40 -16.81
CA ASP A 48 -11.95 -8.62 -17.79
C ASP A 48 -10.48 -9.07 -17.85
N LYS A 49 -9.94 -9.19 -19.07
CA LYS A 49 -8.58 -9.68 -19.30
C LYS A 49 -7.53 -8.75 -18.68
N THR A 50 -7.68 -7.44 -18.88
CA THR A 50 -6.73 -6.43 -18.41
C THR A 50 -6.72 -6.36 -16.88
N ASN A 51 -7.90 -6.39 -16.26
CA ASN A 51 -8.04 -6.41 -14.81
C ASN A 51 -7.42 -7.68 -14.22
N LYS A 52 -7.67 -8.84 -14.83
CA LYS A 52 -7.10 -10.12 -14.38
C LYS A 52 -5.57 -10.11 -14.43
N GLU A 53 -4.99 -9.59 -15.51
CA GLU A 53 -3.52 -9.48 -15.65
C GLU A 53 -2.94 -8.50 -14.62
N SER A 54 -3.61 -7.37 -14.37
CA SER A 54 -3.21 -6.40 -13.35
C SER A 54 -3.25 -7.00 -11.94
N VAL A 55 -4.35 -7.64 -11.57
CA VAL A 55 -4.51 -8.34 -10.28
C VAL A 55 -3.44 -9.41 -10.10
N ARG A 56 -3.19 -10.23 -11.12
CA ARG A 56 -2.15 -11.25 -11.07
C ARG A 56 -0.76 -10.67 -10.87
N THR A 57 -0.48 -9.50 -11.43
CA THR A 57 0.78 -8.79 -11.24
C THR A 57 0.94 -8.31 -9.80
N ILE A 58 -0.14 -7.77 -9.20
CA ILE A 58 -0.17 -7.37 -7.79
C ILE A 58 0.06 -8.58 -6.88
N GLU A 59 -0.67 -9.68 -7.10
CA GLU A 59 -0.55 -10.93 -6.33
C GLU A 59 0.87 -11.50 -6.36
N LYS A 60 1.50 -11.50 -7.55
CA LYS A 60 2.86 -12.05 -7.77
C LYS A 60 4.02 -11.13 -7.40
N SER A 61 3.78 -9.84 -7.17
CA SER A 61 4.83 -8.91 -6.76
C SER A 61 5.55 -9.38 -5.49
N ILE A 62 6.77 -8.92 -5.22
CA ILE A 62 7.50 -9.30 -4.00
C ILE A 62 6.82 -8.68 -2.78
N PHE A 63 6.53 -7.39 -2.85
CA PHE A 63 5.77 -6.58 -1.89
C PHE A 63 5.21 -5.35 -2.62
N THR A 64 4.38 -4.57 -1.94
CA THR A 64 3.86 -3.29 -2.46
C THR A 64 4.49 -2.12 -1.71
N VAL A 65 4.73 -1.00 -2.42
CA VAL A 65 5.07 0.30 -1.83
C VAL A 65 3.93 1.27 -2.14
N CYS A 66 3.41 1.92 -1.11
CA CYS A 66 2.33 2.90 -1.18
C CYS A 66 2.94 4.31 -0.98
N LEU A 67 2.93 5.12 -2.03
CA LEU A 67 3.31 6.53 -1.97
C LEU A 67 2.07 7.34 -1.61
N ASP A 68 1.97 7.74 -0.35
CA ASP A 68 0.74 8.31 0.22
C ASP A 68 0.67 9.82 0.07
N ALA A 69 -0.53 10.28 -0.31
CA ALA A 69 -0.88 11.69 -0.35
C ALA A 69 -0.97 12.27 1.08
N PRO A 70 -0.79 13.60 1.22
CA PRO A 70 -0.83 14.24 2.52
C PRO A 70 -2.27 14.23 3.05
N ILE A 71 -2.41 13.97 4.35
CA ILE A 71 -3.68 14.04 5.07
C ILE A 71 -3.75 15.37 5.84
N PRO A 72 -4.95 15.89 6.19
CA PRO A 72 -5.09 17.18 6.84
C PRO A 72 -4.31 17.23 8.14
N ARG A 73 -3.60 18.33 8.36
CA ARG A 73 -2.91 18.57 9.61
C ARG A 73 -3.90 18.51 10.76
N VAL A 74 -3.46 17.84 11.81
CA VAL A 74 -4.15 17.80 13.09
C VAL A 74 -3.24 18.39 14.15
N SER A 75 -3.79 18.64 15.33
CA SER A 75 -2.99 19.04 16.48
C SER A 75 -2.05 17.92 16.92
N ASP A 76 -0.93 18.30 17.53
CA ASP A 76 0.16 17.38 17.88
C ASP A 76 -0.30 16.26 18.84
N ASP A 77 -1.30 16.53 19.69
CA ASP A 77 -1.87 15.57 20.64
C ASP A 77 -2.55 14.36 19.96
N VAL A 78 -3.06 14.53 18.74
CA VAL A 78 -3.71 13.46 17.98
C VAL A 78 -2.92 13.01 16.75
N TYR A 79 -1.75 13.61 16.47
CA TYR A 79 -0.94 13.31 15.29
C TYR A 79 -0.57 11.81 15.21
N LYS A 80 -0.05 11.24 16.30
CA LYS A 80 0.32 9.80 16.34
C LYS A 80 -0.86 8.88 16.05
N SER A 81 -2.03 9.19 16.60
CA SER A 81 -3.26 8.43 16.36
C SER A 81 -3.72 8.52 14.90
N ARG A 82 -3.51 9.68 14.25
CA ARG A 82 -3.78 9.84 12.81
C ARG A 82 -2.81 9.05 11.94
N VAL A 83 -1.52 9.08 12.25
CA VAL A 83 -0.52 8.29 11.52
C VAL A 83 -0.81 6.80 11.69
N ALA A 84 -1.14 6.34 12.90
CA ALA A 84 -1.55 4.96 13.13
C ALA A 84 -2.78 4.55 12.28
N ALA A 85 -3.81 5.41 12.20
CA ALA A 85 -4.98 5.19 11.36
C ALA A 85 -4.63 5.16 9.85
N GLN A 86 -3.68 5.98 9.41
CA GLN A 86 -3.18 5.96 8.04
C GLN A 86 -2.47 4.64 7.71
N MET A 87 -1.62 4.15 8.61
CA MET A 87 -0.92 2.88 8.40
C MET A 87 -1.89 1.70 8.44
N LEU A 88 -2.86 1.72 9.37
CA LEU A 88 -3.80 0.61 9.55
C LEU A 88 -4.84 0.50 8.42
N HIS A 89 -5.43 1.62 8.00
CA HIS A 89 -6.56 1.60 7.07
C HIS A 89 -6.54 2.74 6.04
N GLY A 90 -5.49 3.56 5.96
CA GLY A 90 -5.35 4.62 4.96
C GLY A 90 -6.16 5.90 5.22
N GLY A 91 -6.75 6.06 6.41
CA GLY A 91 -7.43 7.31 6.80
C GLY A 91 -8.83 7.54 6.20
N GLY A 92 -9.28 6.74 5.23
CA GLY A 92 -10.64 6.77 4.68
C GLY A 92 -10.67 6.81 3.14
N SER A 93 -11.85 6.62 2.56
CA SER A 93 -12.04 6.51 1.09
C SER A 93 -11.70 7.78 0.31
N ARG A 94 -11.67 8.94 0.96
CA ARG A 94 -11.26 10.23 0.38
C ARG A 94 -9.75 10.50 0.52
N TRP A 95 -9.02 9.60 1.17
CA TRP A 95 -7.59 9.71 1.47
C TRP A 95 -6.85 8.51 0.86
N ASN A 96 -6.05 7.80 1.66
CA ASN A 96 -5.12 6.78 1.18
C ASN A 96 -5.68 5.36 1.24
N SER A 97 -6.93 5.13 1.69
CA SER A 97 -7.51 3.77 1.74
C SER A 97 -7.61 3.10 0.37
N GLY A 98 -7.76 3.88 -0.70
CA GLY A 98 -7.73 3.38 -2.08
C GLY A 98 -6.34 3.07 -2.60
N ASN A 99 -5.29 3.62 -1.97
CA ASN A 99 -3.88 3.46 -2.32
C ASN A 99 -3.29 2.20 -1.65
N ARG A 100 -4.07 1.12 -1.61
CA ARG A 100 -3.76 -0.13 -0.87
C ARG A 100 -4.26 -1.34 -1.65
N TRP A 101 -3.67 -2.49 -1.35
CA TRP A 101 -4.21 -3.80 -1.72
C TRP A 101 -4.10 -4.75 -0.51
N PHE A 102 -5.14 -4.79 0.33
CA PHE A 102 -5.12 -5.45 1.65
C PHE A 102 -4.96 -6.97 1.62
N ASP A 103 -5.13 -7.62 0.46
CA ASP A 103 -4.74 -9.04 0.29
C ASP A 103 -3.22 -9.23 0.16
N LYS A 104 -2.45 -8.15 -0.01
CA LYS A 104 -0.99 -8.24 -0.14
C LYS A 104 -0.36 -8.41 1.24
N THR A 105 0.48 -9.44 1.36
CA THR A 105 1.18 -9.78 2.61
C THR A 105 2.01 -8.63 3.16
N LEU A 106 2.78 -7.90 2.33
CA LEU A 106 3.62 -6.80 2.77
C LEU A 106 3.31 -5.55 1.95
N GLN A 107 2.92 -4.47 2.63
CA GLN A 107 2.73 -3.15 2.04
C GLN A 107 3.50 -2.12 2.87
N PHE A 108 4.57 -1.58 2.31
CA PHE A 108 5.32 -0.47 2.90
C PHE A 108 4.68 0.85 2.51
N ILE A 109 4.51 1.77 3.45
CA ILE A 109 3.82 3.03 3.25
C ILE A 109 4.81 4.15 3.52
N VAL A 110 4.91 5.09 2.57
CA VAL A 110 5.71 6.30 2.68
C VAL A 110 4.81 7.49 2.35
N ALA A 111 4.52 8.31 3.34
CA ALA A 111 3.70 9.50 3.19
C ALA A 111 4.56 10.72 2.86
N GLU A 112 3.98 11.67 2.12
CA GLU A 112 4.66 12.92 1.75
C GLU A 112 5.13 13.75 2.96
N ASP A 113 4.47 13.62 4.13
CA ASP A 113 4.85 14.34 5.35
C ASP A 113 6.03 13.72 6.11
N GLY A 114 6.63 12.65 5.56
CA GLY A 114 7.73 11.90 6.17
C GLY A 114 7.28 10.75 7.07
N SER A 115 5.98 10.58 7.32
CA SER A 115 5.48 9.41 8.03
C SER A 115 5.69 8.14 7.20
N CYS A 116 6.19 7.08 7.82
CA CYS A 116 6.31 5.79 7.17
C CYS A 116 5.89 4.64 8.09
N GLY A 117 5.55 3.51 7.48
CA GLY A 117 5.15 2.32 8.21
C GLY A 117 4.83 1.16 7.28
N LEU A 118 4.11 0.16 7.78
CA LEU A 118 3.62 -0.95 6.98
C LEU A 118 2.25 -1.42 7.45
N VAL A 119 1.55 -2.11 6.55
CA VAL A 119 0.45 -3.00 6.88
C VAL A 119 0.75 -4.37 6.29
N TYR A 120 0.47 -5.42 7.06
CA TYR A 120 0.72 -6.79 6.63
C TYR A 120 -0.55 -7.64 6.76
N GLU A 121 -0.70 -8.58 5.84
CA GLU A 121 -1.73 -9.62 5.94
C GLU A 121 -1.24 -10.73 6.86
N HIS A 122 -2.08 -11.15 7.80
CA HIS A 122 -1.67 -11.92 8.98
C HIS A 122 -1.68 -13.44 8.76
N ALA A 123 -2.41 -13.96 7.78
CA ALA A 123 -2.47 -15.40 7.55
C ALA A 123 -1.11 -16.10 7.32
N PRO A 124 -0.11 -15.49 6.62
CA PRO A 124 1.17 -16.15 6.36
C PRO A 124 2.24 -15.91 7.43
N SER A 125 2.07 -14.95 8.34
CA SER A 125 3.12 -14.58 9.29
C SER A 125 2.60 -13.91 10.55
N GLU A 126 3.41 -13.98 11.60
CA GLU A 126 3.18 -13.36 12.90
C GLU A 126 4.04 -12.09 13.04
N GLY A 127 3.83 -11.35 14.13
CA GLY A 127 4.58 -10.12 14.41
C GLY A 127 6.12 -10.26 14.41
N PRO A 128 6.73 -11.28 15.06
CA PRO A 128 8.19 -11.30 15.23
C PRO A 128 9.00 -11.34 13.92
N PRO A 129 8.66 -12.16 12.91
CA PRO A 129 9.31 -12.09 11.60
C PRO A 129 9.18 -10.73 10.91
N ILE A 130 8.05 -10.05 11.06
CA ILE A 130 7.80 -8.73 10.48
C ILE A 130 8.69 -7.67 11.14
N VAL A 131 8.81 -7.70 12.47
CA VAL A 131 9.68 -6.80 13.22
C VAL A 131 11.14 -7.03 12.86
N ALA A 132 11.60 -8.29 12.80
CA ALA A 132 12.97 -8.61 12.40
C ALA A 132 13.30 -8.13 10.98
N LEU A 133 12.35 -8.22 10.04
CA LEU A 133 12.49 -7.66 8.70
C LEU A 133 12.62 -6.13 8.74
N LEU A 134 11.80 -5.46 9.54
CA LEU A 134 11.84 -3.99 9.67
C LEU A 134 13.14 -3.49 10.27
N ASP A 135 13.59 -4.10 11.36
CA ASP A 135 14.84 -3.73 12.02
C ASP A 135 16.00 -3.81 11.02
N HIS A 136 16.06 -4.89 10.23
CA HIS A 136 17.06 -5.05 9.19
C HIS A 136 16.98 -3.97 8.09
N ILE A 137 15.78 -3.61 7.64
CA ILE A 137 15.59 -2.59 6.60
C ILE A 137 16.02 -1.20 7.09
N VAL A 138 15.68 -0.84 8.34
CA VAL A 138 15.97 0.48 8.90
C VAL A 138 17.46 0.66 9.17
N GLU A 139 18.16 -0.40 9.53
CA GLU A 139 19.62 -0.40 9.75
C GLU A 139 20.44 -0.51 8.46
N TYR A 140 19.80 -0.83 7.32
CA TYR A 140 20.48 -1.01 6.04
C TYR A 140 21.06 0.31 5.53
N THR A 141 22.37 0.34 5.26
CA THR A 141 23.12 1.50 4.74
C THR A 141 23.75 1.21 3.40
#